data_AF-A0A851AVV0-F1
#
_entry.id   AF-A0A851AVV0-F1
#
_cell.length_a   1.000
_cell.length_b   1.000
_cell.length_c   1.000
_cell.angle_alpha   90.00
_cell.angle_beta   90.00
_cell.angle_gamma   90.00
#
_symmetry.space_group_name_H-M   'P 1'
#
loop_
_entity.id
_entity.type
_entity.pdbx_description
1 polymer ?
#
loop_
_entity_poly.entity_id
_entity_poly.type
_entity_poly.pdbx_seq_one_letter_code
_entity_poly.pdbx_strand_id
1 'polypeptide(L)'
;DSMDGKHARRTQSSTPLGELFDHGLDSWATSIFVLSFFSVCSCDNGKTGVSVYTMYIYLSIVLFNFMCSHWEKYNTGVLFLPWGYDISQVVLIAAYLLTGTVGVEVWQKPFLFGYYITDVLVILLIGFSLFLSFPQTLYNIHRAHLKKTLKNDSLYEGLVPLVSPLLLFLLLTVWVVLSPSNILAKQPRLFLWMVGVAFSNVICKVIICQMSSTRPELFHWFLFPLALVVYAAISGLLGCMEETVLGVFTALVTAAHVHYGVCVGRQLSEHLNIYIFSLKKRIQE
;
A
#
# COMPACT_ATOMS: atom_id res chain seq x y z
N ASP A 1 1.53 6.04 -14.40
CA ASP A 1 0.61 6.53 -13.39
C ASP A 1 -0.09 7.80 -13.91
N SER A 2 0.16 9.03 -13.43
CA SER A 2 -0.70 10.23 -13.60
C SER A 2 -1.13 10.71 -15.01
N MET A 3 -0.74 10.04 -16.10
CA MET A 3 -1.16 10.32 -17.48
C MET A 3 -2.25 9.40 -18.01
N ASP A 4 -2.40 8.19 -17.49
CA ASP A 4 -3.31 7.16 -18.02
C ASP A 4 -4.79 7.58 -17.97
N GLY A 5 -5.28 8.13 -16.86
CA GLY A 5 -6.66 8.62 -16.74
C GLY A 5 -6.95 9.80 -17.66
N LYS A 6 -5.97 10.68 -17.89
CA LYS A 6 -6.09 11.79 -18.88
C LYS A 6 -6.16 11.22 -20.30
N HIS A 7 -5.33 10.24 -20.61
CA HIS A 7 -5.33 9.57 -21.90
C HIS A 7 -6.67 8.83 -22.13
N ALA A 8 -7.14 8.05 -21.17
CA ALA A 8 -8.40 7.31 -21.23
C ALA A 8 -9.62 8.22 -21.45
N ARG A 9 -9.67 9.39 -20.80
CA ARG A 9 -10.71 10.39 -21.07
C ARG A 9 -10.62 10.98 -22.48
N ARG A 10 -9.40 11.25 -22.97
CA ARG A 10 -9.18 11.75 -24.33
C ARG A 10 -9.60 10.72 -25.39
N THR A 11 -9.35 9.44 -25.15
CA THR A 11 -9.70 8.35 -26.07
C THR A 11 -11.09 7.76 -25.83
N GLN A 12 -11.84 8.30 -24.86
CA GLN A 12 -13.16 7.78 -24.45
C GLN A 12 -13.13 6.28 -24.10
N SER A 13 -12.05 5.83 -23.45
CA SER A 13 -11.80 4.43 -23.10
C SER A 13 -11.72 4.18 -21.60
N SER A 14 -12.31 5.05 -20.78
CA SER A 14 -12.42 4.85 -19.32
C SER A 14 -13.29 3.63 -19.02
N THR A 15 -12.76 2.68 -18.26
CA THR A 15 -13.47 1.44 -17.89
C THR A 15 -13.16 1.06 -16.44
N PRO A 16 -14.03 0.27 -15.78
CA PRO A 16 -13.69 -0.32 -14.48
C PRO A 16 -12.39 -1.12 -14.56
N LEU A 17 -12.15 -1.88 -15.63
CA LEU A 17 -10.89 -2.61 -15.80
C LEU A 17 -9.68 -1.67 -15.74
N GLY A 18 -9.73 -0.53 -16.43
CA GLY A 18 -8.65 0.47 -16.38
C GLY A 18 -8.45 1.04 -14.98
N GLU A 19 -9.53 1.33 -14.26
CA GLU A 19 -9.50 1.82 -12.88
C GLU A 19 -8.91 0.80 -11.90
N LEU A 20 -9.20 -0.50 -12.08
CA LEU A 20 -8.59 -1.57 -11.30
C LEU A 20 -7.09 -1.70 -11.60
N PHE A 21 -6.68 -1.53 -12.85
CA PHE A 21 -5.27 -1.60 -13.23
C PHE A 21 -4.47 -0.46 -12.63
N ASP A 22 -4.97 0.77 -12.74
CA ASP A 22 -4.40 1.97 -12.11
C ASP A 22 -4.27 1.75 -10.59
N HIS A 23 -5.40 1.74 -9.87
CA HIS A 23 -5.36 1.76 -8.41
C HIS A 23 -4.91 0.44 -7.80
N GLY A 24 -5.20 -0.68 -8.45
CA GLY A 24 -4.79 -2.00 -7.99
C GLY A 24 -3.28 -2.18 -8.07
N LEU A 25 -2.65 -1.80 -9.19
CA LEU A 25 -1.19 -1.86 -9.30
C LEU A 25 -0.53 -0.82 -8.39
N ASP A 26 -1.09 0.38 -8.26
CA ASP A 26 -0.57 1.41 -7.37
C ASP A 26 -0.50 0.96 -5.90
N SER A 27 -1.50 0.18 -5.46
CA SER A 27 -1.52 -0.37 -4.09
C SER A 27 -0.32 -1.28 -3.79
N TRP A 28 0.27 -1.92 -4.81
CA TRP A 28 1.48 -2.72 -4.67
C TRP A 28 2.74 -1.91 -4.99
N ALA A 29 2.72 -1.15 -6.09
CA ALA A 29 3.83 -0.32 -6.55
C ALA A 29 4.29 0.68 -5.49
N THR A 30 3.36 1.22 -4.70
CA THR A 30 3.64 2.07 -3.56
C THR A 30 4.64 1.42 -2.58
N SER A 31 4.48 0.13 -2.27
CA SER A 31 5.48 -0.58 -1.45
C SER A 31 6.81 -0.73 -2.17
N ILE A 32 6.82 -1.04 -3.47
CA ILE A 32 8.04 -1.24 -4.26
C ILE A 32 8.86 0.05 -4.31
N PHE A 33 8.21 1.21 -4.48
CA PHE A 33 8.88 2.50 -4.44
C PHE A 33 9.55 2.77 -3.09
N VAL A 34 8.88 2.45 -1.99
CA VAL A 34 9.43 2.57 -0.64
C VAL A 34 10.62 1.63 -0.44
N LEU A 35 10.49 0.36 -0.81
CA LEU A 35 11.59 -0.62 -0.71
C LEU A 35 12.79 -0.22 -1.58
N SER A 36 12.54 0.28 -2.79
CA SER A 36 13.58 0.78 -3.69
C SER A 36 14.31 1.98 -3.09
N PHE A 37 13.57 2.92 -2.49
CA PHE A 37 14.17 4.07 -1.80
C PHE A 37 15.07 3.62 -0.63
N PHE A 38 14.64 2.62 0.14
CA PHE A 38 15.44 2.06 1.21
C PHE A 38 16.69 1.35 0.72
N SER A 39 16.69 0.75 -0.47
CA SER A 39 17.93 0.16 -1.01
C SER A 39 19.07 1.19 -1.15
N VAL A 40 18.71 2.46 -1.39
CA VAL A 40 19.65 3.57 -1.52
C VAL A 40 20.00 4.19 -0.16
N CYS A 41 19.03 4.24 0.76
CA CYS A 41 19.21 4.87 2.08
C CYS A 41 19.70 3.89 3.17
N SER A 42 19.65 2.58 2.91
CA SER A 42 20.13 1.55 3.82
C SER A 42 21.65 1.55 3.87
N CYS A 43 22.20 1.38 5.06
CA CYS A 43 23.65 1.39 5.29
C CYS A 43 24.13 0.01 5.74
N ASP A 44 25.23 -0.47 5.16
CA ASP A 44 25.83 -1.77 5.47
C ASP A 44 26.53 -1.83 6.84
N ASN A 45 26.76 -0.69 7.51
CA ASN A 45 27.72 -0.61 8.61
C ASN A 45 27.11 -0.61 10.02
N GLY A 46 25.78 -0.74 10.16
CA GLY A 46 25.09 -0.91 11.45
C GLY A 46 25.22 0.23 12.48
N LYS A 47 25.96 1.30 12.16
CA LYS A 47 26.30 2.42 13.07
C LYS A 47 25.75 3.78 12.61
N THR A 48 25.40 3.91 11.33
CA THR A 48 24.83 5.11 10.69
C THR A 48 23.81 4.62 9.65
N GLY A 49 22.62 5.22 9.56
CA GLY A 49 21.56 4.85 8.60
C GLY A 49 20.17 4.58 9.20
N VAL A 50 19.18 4.39 8.32
CA VAL A 50 17.78 4.15 8.71
C VAL A 50 17.61 2.75 9.30
N SER A 51 17.04 2.65 10.50
CA SER A 51 16.76 1.34 11.12
C SER A 51 15.68 0.57 10.34
N VAL A 52 15.74 -0.77 10.37
CA VAL A 52 14.71 -1.63 9.75
C VAL A 52 13.30 -1.37 10.32
N TYR A 53 13.20 -0.96 11.59
CA TYR A 53 11.93 -0.58 12.21
C TYR A 53 11.43 0.76 11.68
N THR A 54 12.33 1.73 11.47
CA THR A 54 11.98 2.99 10.81
C THR A 54 11.49 2.75 9.38
N MET A 55 12.11 1.83 8.65
CA MET A 55 11.65 1.40 7.32
C MET A 55 10.24 0.80 7.37
N TYR A 56 9.97 -0.07 8.34
CA TYR A 56 8.64 -0.65 8.54
C TYR A 56 7.58 0.42 8.89
N ILE A 57 7.91 1.35 9.78
CA ILE A 57 7.01 2.46 10.16
C ILE A 57 6.72 3.33 8.94
N TYR A 58 7.74 3.70 8.18
CA TYR A 58 7.60 4.50 6.97
C TYR A 58 6.71 3.80 5.94
N LEU A 59 6.96 2.51 5.65
CA LEU A 59 6.11 1.72 4.77
C LEU A 59 4.65 1.69 5.28
N SER A 60 4.45 1.45 6.58
CA SER A 60 3.11 1.40 7.18
C SER A 60 2.37 2.73 7.04
N ILE A 61 3.05 3.87 7.23
CA ILE A 61 2.43 5.20 7.06
C ILE A 61 2.05 5.45 5.61
N VAL A 62 2.91 5.09 4.64
CA VAL A 62 2.60 5.27 3.22
C VAL A 62 1.38 4.43 2.82
N LEU A 63 1.36 3.14 3.21
CA LEU A 63 0.23 2.26 2.93
C LEU A 63 -1.05 2.70 3.66
N PHE A 64 -0.94 3.20 4.89
CA PHE A 64 -2.06 3.78 5.63
C PHE A 64 -2.67 4.98 4.89
N ASN A 65 -1.84 5.90 4.39
CA ASN A 65 -2.33 7.05 3.60
C ASN A 65 -3.03 6.61 2.32
N PHE A 66 -2.47 5.62 1.62
CA PHE A 66 -3.12 5.02 0.44
C PHE A 66 -4.51 4.47 0.78
N MET A 67 -4.60 3.71 1.88
CA MET A 67 -5.88 3.21 2.39
C MET A 67 -6.85 4.35 2.75
N CYS A 68 -6.40 5.46 3.35
CA CYS A 68 -7.26 6.60 3.67
C CYS A 68 -7.94 7.19 2.44
N SER A 69 -7.21 7.37 1.32
CA SER A 69 -7.81 7.84 0.06
C SER A 69 -8.89 6.89 -0.46
N HIS A 70 -8.68 5.57 -0.33
CA HIS A 70 -9.72 4.60 -0.68
C HIS A 70 -10.87 4.59 0.31
N TRP A 71 -10.62 4.72 1.62
CA TRP A 71 -11.68 4.86 2.61
C TRP A 71 -12.57 6.07 2.33
N GLU A 72 -11.96 7.20 1.95
CA GLU A 72 -12.67 8.39 1.50
C GLU A 72 -13.54 8.10 0.26
N LYS A 73 -12.98 7.46 -0.77
CA LYS A 73 -13.71 7.08 -1.98
C LYS A 73 -14.88 6.16 -1.70
N TYR A 74 -14.72 5.20 -0.78
CA TYR A 74 -15.81 4.30 -0.41
C TYR A 74 -17.01 5.06 0.15
N ASN A 75 -16.75 6.05 1.02
CA ASN A 75 -17.80 6.82 1.68
C ASN A 75 -18.43 7.89 0.77
N THR A 76 -17.59 8.59 0.00
CA THR A 76 -18.00 9.78 -0.77
C THR A 76 -18.28 9.50 -2.24
N GLY A 77 -17.81 8.36 -2.76
CA GLY A 77 -17.87 8.02 -4.18
C GLY A 77 -16.82 8.71 -5.06
N VAL A 78 -16.01 9.60 -4.51
CA VAL A 78 -14.98 10.33 -5.25
C VAL A 78 -13.61 10.01 -4.67
N LEU A 79 -12.66 9.62 -5.51
CA LEU A 79 -11.28 9.44 -5.08
C LEU A 79 -10.59 10.80 -5.06
N PHE A 80 -10.33 11.30 -3.86
CA PHE A 80 -9.44 12.44 -3.68
C PHE A 80 -8.02 11.93 -3.47
N LEU A 81 -7.12 12.33 -4.38
CA LEU A 81 -5.69 12.10 -4.25
C LEU A 81 -5.06 13.36 -3.66
N PRO A 82 -4.53 13.30 -2.42
CA PRO A 82 -3.82 14.43 -1.84
C PRO A 82 -2.58 14.76 -2.66
N TRP A 83 -2.22 16.05 -2.74
CA TRP A 83 -0.97 16.52 -3.36
C TRP A 83 0.28 15.84 -2.80
N GLY A 84 0.20 15.32 -1.57
CA GLY A 84 1.28 14.55 -0.95
C GLY A 84 1.73 13.35 -1.78
N TYR A 85 0.83 12.70 -2.54
CA TYR A 85 1.19 11.59 -3.41
C TYR A 85 2.12 12.05 -4.55
N ASP A 86 1.72 13.06 -5.31
CA ASP A 86 2.53 13.62 -6.39
C ASP A 86 3.86 14.20 -5.88
N ILE A 87 3.84 14.91 -4.75
CA ILE A 87 5.05 15.43 -4.10
C ILE A 87 5.99 14.29 -3.72
N SER A 88 5.47 13.17 -3.21
CA SER A 88 6.30 12.02 -2.83
C SER A 88 7.02 11.40 -4.02
N GLN A 89 6.37 11.33 -5.20
CA GLN A 89 7.01 10.84 -6.42
C GLN A 89 8.12 11.79 -6.90
N VAL A 90 7.89 13.11 -6.84
CA VAL A 90 8.90 14.11 -7.19
C VAL A 90 10.08 14.06 -6.23
N VAL A 91 9.83 13.93 -4.91
CA VAL A 91 10.88 13.75 -3.89
C VAL A 91 11.69 12.49 -4.16
N LEU A 92 11.05 11.39 -4.55
CA LEU A 92 11.73 10.14 -4.89
C LEU A 92 12.62 10.29 -6.14
N ILE A 93 12.16 10.98 -7.18
CA ILE A 93 12.98 11.30 -8.37
C ILE A 93 14.18 12.16 -7.97
N ALA A 94 13.95 13.21 -7.17
CA ALA A 94 15.02 14.09 -6.69
C ALA A 94 16.05 13.31 -5.85
N ALA A 95 15.60 12.38 -5.01
CA ALA A 95 16.46 11.51 -4.22
C ALA A 95 17.37 10.63 -5.12
N TYR A 96 16.83 10.03 -6.18
CA TYR A 96 17.64 9.24 -7.11
C TYR A 96 18.63 10.09 -7.91
N LEU A 97 18.23 11.28 -8.35
CA LEU A 97 19.13 12.22 -9.03
C LEU A 97 20.25 12.69 -8.10
N LEU A 98 19.94 13.01 -6.84
CA LEU A 98 20.92 13.36 -5.82
C LEU A 98 21.92 12.21 -5.61
N THR A 99 21.41 10.99 -5.48
CA THR A 99 22.24 9.79 -5.30
C THR A 99 23.16 9.57 -6.50
N GLY A 100 22.64 9.69 -7.72
CA GLY A 100 23.42 9.49 -8.94
C GLY A 100 24.48 10.56 -9.20
N THR A 101 24.31 11.77 -8.66
CA THR A 101 25.23 12.90 -8.86
C THR A 101 26.25 13.06 -7.74
N VAL A 102 25.84 12.88 -6.49
CA VAL A 102 26.69 13.09 -5.29
C VAL A 102 27.29 11.79 -4.77
N GLY A 103 26.67 10.64 -5.05
CA GLY A 103 27.00 9.35 -4.47
C GLY A 103 26.04 8.94 -3.35
N VAL A 104 26.01 7.64 -3.04
CA VAL A 104 25.12 7.05 -2.01
C VAL A 104 25.50 7.50 -0.59
N GLU A 105 26.73 7.95 -0.39
CA GLU A 105 27.28 8.40 0.88
C GLU A 105 26.54 9.64 1.42
N VAL A 106 25.81 10.37 0.57
CA VAL A 106 24.98 11.52 0.99
C VAL A 106 23.93 11.14 2.03
N TRP A 107 23.39 9.92 1.95
CA TRP A 107 22.38 9.40 2.89
C TRP A 107 22.99 8.97 4.23
N GLN A 108 24.32 8.80 4.26
CA GLN A 108 25.05 8.26 5.40
C GLN A 108 25.80 9.34 6.20
N LYS A 109 25.68 10.60 5.78
CA LYS A 109 26.32 11.75 6.43
C LYS A 109 25.28 12.62 7.13
N PRO A 110 25.61 13.19 8.30
CA PRO A 110 24.78 14.21 8.93
C PRO A 110 24.57 15.38 7.96
N PHE A 111 23.34 15.87 7.90
CA PHE A 111 22.93 16.99 7.07
C PHE A 111 22.87 18.28 7.88
N LEU A 112 21.76 18.55 8.58
CA LEU A 112 21.55 19.78 9.35
C LEU A 112 21.36 19.46 10.82
N PHE A 113 22.05 20.18 11.70
CA PHE A 113 21.95 20.04 13.17
C PHE A 113 22.14 18.60 13.67
N GLY A 114 22.92 17.78 12.95
CA GLY A 114 23.15 16.38 13.28
C GLY A 114 22.10 15.40 12.76
N TYR A 115 21.00 15.88 12.14
CA TYR A 115 20.00 15.02 11.50
C TYR A 115 20.46 14.54 10.13
N TYR A 116 20.07 13.32 9.77
CA TYR A 116 20.26 12.77 8.44
C TYR A 116 19.10 13.20 7.53
N ILE A 117 19.32 13.21 6.22
CA ILE A 117 18.26 13.53 5.25
C ILE A 117 17.06 12.59 5.44
N THR A 118 17.32 11.32 5.75
CA THR A 118 16.29 10.32 6.00
C THR A 118 15.43 10.64 7.22
N ASP A 119 15.99 11.24 8.27
CA ASP A 119 15.24 11.64 9.46
C ASP A 119 14.25 12.76 9.11
N VAL A 120 14.73 13.74 8.32
CA VAL A 120 13.90 14.84 7.82
C VAL A 120 12.75 14.29 6.97
N LEU A 121 13.02 13.36 6.07
CA LEU A 121 12.00 12.74 5.22
C LEU A 121 10.96 11.95 6.04
N VAL A 122 11.38 11.23 7.08
CA VAL A 122 10.47 10.51 7.98
C VAL A 122 9.59 11.50 8.76
N ILE A 123 10.18 12.57 9.30
CA ILE A 123 9.42 13.61 10.03
C ILE A 123 8.41 14.29 9.10
N LEU A 124 8.83 14.62 7.88
CA LEU A 124 7.94 15.19 6.87
C LEU A 124 6.80 14.22 6.53
N LEU A 125 7.10 12.95 6.28
CA LEU A 125 6.08 11.94 6.00
C LEU A 125 5.04 11.84 7.14
N ILE A 126 5.50 11.74 8.39
CA ILE A 126 4.63 11.69 9.57
C ILE A 126 3.80 12.97 9.65
N GLY A 127 4.43 14.14 9.47
CA GLY A 127 3.76 15.44 9.52
C GLY A 127 2.68 15.57 8.44
N PHE A 128 3.00 15.26 7.18
CA PHE A 128 2.05 15.25 6.08
C PHE A 128 0.90 14.28 6.33
N SER A 129 1.19 13.09 6.87
CA SER A 129 0.16 12.11 7.19
C SER A 129 -0.80 12.60 8.27
N LEU A 130 -0.28 13.09 9.39
CA LEU A 130 -1.07 13.45 10.58
C LEU A 130 -1.78 14.79 10.46
N PHE A 131 -1.17 15.77 9.78
CA PHE A 131 -1.69 17.13 9.75
C PHE A 131 -2.36 17.52 8.43
N LEU A 132 -2.12 16.78 7.34
CA LEU A 132 -2.71 17.08 6.04
C LEU A 132 -3.58 15.93 5.51
N SER A 133 -2.99 14.76 5.24
CA SER A 133 -3.67 13.66 4.58
C SER A 133 -4.86 13.12 5.39
N PHE A 134 -4.61 12.66 6.62
CA PHE A 134 -5.65 12.05 7.44
C PHE A 134 -6.76 13.06 7.85
N PRO A 135 -6.44 14.28 8.32
CA PRO A 135 -7.46 15.29 8.59
C PRO A 135 -8.28 15.67 7.35
N GLN A 136 -7.67 15.73 6.17
CA GLN A 136 -8.38 16.03 4.92
C GLN A 136 -9.40 14.94 4.59
N THR A 137 -9.03 13.66 4.72
CA THR A 137 -9.97 12.55 4.53
C THR A 137 -11.15 12.64 5.50
N LEU A 138 -10.90 12.88 6.80
CA LEU A 138 -11.96 13.06 7.79
C LEU A 138 -12.87 14.24 7.46
N TYR A 139 -12.27 15.38 7.06
CA TYR A 139 -12.99 16.58 6.66
C TYR A 139 -13.89 16.33 5.44
N ASN A 140 -13.39 15.62 4.43
CA ASN A 140 -14.15 15.30 3.22
C ASN A 140 -15.32 14.36 3.52
N ILE A 141 -15.12 13.31 4.33
CA ILE A 141 -16.20 12.42 4.79
C ILE A 141 -17.23 13.21 5.61
N HIS A 142 -16.79 14.04 6.55
CA HIS A 142 -17.67 14.86 7.39
C HIS A 142 -18.49 15.85 6.55
N ARG A 143 -17.88 16.49 5.55
CA ARG A 143 -18.60 17.37 4.62
C ARG A 143 -19.60 16.63 3.76
N ALA A 144 -19.27 15.43 3.28
CA ALA A 144 -20.21 14.59 2.55
C ALA A 144 -21.40 14.18 3.44
N HIS A 145 -21.17 13.90 4.72
CA HIS A 145 -22.22 13.65 5.69
C HIS A 145 -23.16 14.85 5.85
N LEU A 146 -22.61 16.05 6.10
CA LEU A 146 -23.39 17.28 6.24
C LEU A 146 -24.21 17.61 4.99
N LYS A 147 -23.67 17.32 3.80
CA LYS A 147 -24.34 17.52 2.52
C LYS A 147 -25.31 16.40 2.13
N LYS A 148 -25.39 15.32 2.93
CA LYS A 148 -26.18 14.10 2.62
C LYS A 148 -25.82 13.50 1.25
N THR A 149 -24.52 13.50 0.93
CA THR A 149 -23.96 12.92 -0.31
C THR A 149 -23.15 11.67 -0.05
N LEU A 150 -23.19 11.11 1.16
CA LEU A 150 -22.56 9.82 1.45
C LEU A 150 -23.28 8.70 0.70
N LYS A 151 -22.53 7.66 0.31
CA LYS A 151 -23.14 6.43 -0.24
C LYS A 151 -24.01 5.73 0.79
N ASN A 152 -23.60 5.75 2.06
CA ASN A 152 -24.33 5.18 3.20
C ASN A 152 -24.22 6.13 4.40
N ASP A 153 -25.33 6.39 5.08
CA ASP A 153 -25.36 7.29 6.24
C ASP A 153 -25.01 6.59 7.57
N SER A 154 -24.91 5.26 7.57
CA SER A 154 -24.54 4.49 8.76
C SER A 154 -23.04 4.58 9.02
N LEU A 155 -22.65 5.01 10.22
CA LEU A 155 -21.25 5.03 10.67
C LEU A 155 -20.61 3.64 10.59
N TYR A 156 -21.37 2.59 10.91
CA TYR A 156 -20.89 1.23 10.82
C TYR A 156 -20.51 0.89 9.37
N GLU A 157 -21.39 1.16 8.40
CA GLU A 157 -21.13 0.89 6.98
C GLU A 157 -19.94 1.71 6.46
N GLY A 158 -19.78 2.96 6.92
CA GLY A 158 -18.64 3.79 6.56
C GLY A 158 -17.29 3.29 7.08
N LEU A 159 -17.28 2.51 8.17
CA LEU A 159 -16.08 1.96 8.79
C LEU A 159 -15.73 0.54 8.32
N VAL A 160 -16.68 -0.21 7.73
CA VAL A 160 -16.44 -1.56 7.18
C VAL A 160 -15.15 -1.66 6.33
N PRO A 161 -14.86 -0.78 5.36
CA PRO A 161 -13.66 -0.91 4.52
C PRO A 161 -12.33 -0.77 5.29
N LEU A 162 -12.34 -0.25 6.52
CA LEU A 162 -11.15 -0.12 7.36
C LEU A 162 -10.83 -1.39 8.15
N VAL A 163 -11.81 -2.24 8.41
CA VAL A 163 -11.67 -3.37 9.35
C VAL A 163 -10.55 -4.31 8.93
N SER A 164 -10.58 -4.79 7.68
CA SER A 164 -9.59 -5.74 7.18
C SER A 164 -8.17 -5.14 7.08
N PRO A 165 -7.96 -3.94 6.49
CA PRO A 165 -6.64 -3.31 6.47
C PRO A 165 -6.07 -2.99 7.87
N LEU A 166 -6.88 -2.51 8.81
CA LEU A 166 -6.41 -2.22 10.16
C LEU A 166 -6.04 -3.50 10.92
N LEU A 167 -6.82 -4.57 10.76
CA LEU A 167 -6.50 -5.87 11.33
C LEU A 167 -5.21 -6.45 10.71
N LEU A 168 -4.99 -6.24 9.41
CA LEU A 168 -3.73 -6.58 8.75
C LEU A 168 -2.54 -5.86 9.40
N PHE A 169 -2.61 -4.52 9.53
CA PHE A 169 -1.54 -3.75 10.18
C PHE A 169 -1.30 -4.17 11.62
N LEU A 170 -2.37 -4.48 12.36
CA LEU A 170 -2.26 -4.98 13.73
C LEU A 170 -1.51 -6.31 13.77
N LEU A 171 -1.92 -7.30 12.97
CA LEU A 171 -1.27 -8.62 12.93
C LEU A 171 0.20 -8.53 12.53
N LEU A 172 0.52 -7.73 11.49
CA LEU A 172 1.88 -7.52 11.05
C LEU A 172 2.74 -6.83 12.12
N THR A 173 2.19 -5.83 12.80
CA THR A 173 2.89 -5.11 13.87
C THR A 173 3.12 -6.01 15.09
N VAL A 174 2.13 -6.83 15.45
CA VAL A 174 2.28 -7.87 16.48
C VAL A 174 3.40 -8.83 16.11
N TRP A 175 3.47 -9.28 14.86
CA TRP A 175 4.56 -10.14 14.41
C TRP A 175 5.92 -9.45 14.52
N VAL A 176 6.04 -8.19 14.07
CA VAL A 176 7.29 -7.43 14.16
C VAL A 176 7.75 -7.24 15.61
N VAL A 177 6.84 -6.86 16.51
CA VAL A 177 7.19 -6.48 17.90
C VAL A 177 7.41 -7.70 18.79
N LEU A 178 6.64 -8.78 18.59
CA LEU A 178 6.67 -9.96 19.46
C LEU A 178 7.41 -11.16 18.85
N SER A 179 7.98 -11.04 17.64
CA SER A 179 8.80 -12.11 17.03
C SER A 179 10.02 -12.44 17.90
N PRO A 180 10.14 -13.69 18.41
CA PRO A 180 11.30 -14.09 19.22
C PRO A 180 12.62 -14.06 18.42
N SER A 181 12.57 -14.31 17.11
CA SER A 181 13.75 -14.34 16.24
C SER A 181 14.15 -12.96 15.70
N ASN A 182 13.42 -11.90 16.09
CA ASN A 182 13.53 -10.57 15.51
C ASN A 182 13.47 -10.61 13.97
N ILE A 183 12.41 -11.22 13.43
CA ILE A 183 12.31 -11.60 12.02
C ILE A 183 12.47 -10.41 11.05
N LEU A 184 12.01 -9.22 11.44
CA LEU A 184 12.16 -8.00 10.64
C LEU A 184 13.64 -7.62 10.47
N ALA A 185 14.45 -7.71 11.52
CA ALA A 185 15.88 -7.43 11.43
C ALA A 185 16.64 -8.54 10.71
N LYS A 186 16.19 -9.80 10.84
CA LYS A 186 16.81 -10.95 10.19
C LYS A 186 16.55 -10.99 8.68
N GLN A 187 15.31 -10.73 8.26
CA GLN A 187 14.88 -10.81 6.86
C GLN A 187 14.06 -9.57 6.44
N PRO A 188 14.66 -8.36 6.48
CA PRO A 188 13.92 -7.11 6.26
C PRO A 188 13.30 -7.01 4.87
N ARG A 189 14.04 -7.39 3.82
CA ARG A 189 13.57 -7.28 2.44
C ARG A 189 12.35 -8.16 2.19
N LEU A 190 12.43 -9.42 2.65
CA LEU A 190 11.37 -10.41 2.49
C LEU A 190 10.12 -10.02 3.28
N PHE A 191 10.31 -9.57 4.54
CA PHE A 191 9.20 -9.14 5.39
C PHE A 191 8.51 -7.89 4.82
N LEU A 192 9.26 -6.85 4.43
CA LEU A 192 8.68 -5.63 3.87
C LEU A 192 7.98 -5.87 2.53
N TRP A 193 8.50 -6.78 1.69
CA TRP A 193 7.81 -7.23 0.48
C TRP A 193 6.47 -7.89 0.81
N MET A 194 6.47 -8.81 1.77
CA MET A 194 5.25 -9.49 2.24
C MET A 194 4.20 -8.49 2.74
N VAL A 195 4.60 -7.48 3.52
CA VAL A 195 3.71 -6.40 3.98
C VAL A 195 3.03 -5.71 2.79
N GLY A 196 3.80 -5.33 1.77
CA GLY A 196 3.28 -4.67 0.57
C GLY A 196 2.30 -5.52 -0.22
N VAL A 197 2.65 -6.78 -0.48
CA VAL A 197 1.78 -7.73 -1.20
C VAL A 197 0.49 -8.01 -0.42
N ALA A 198 0.62 -8.28 0.88
CA ALA A 198 -0.51 -8.55 1.77
C ALA A 198 -1.49 -7.37 1.80
N PHE A 199 -0.96 -6.16 1.93
CA PHE A 199 -1.76 -4.93 1.88
C PHE A 199 -2.46 -4.78 0.55
N SER A 200 -1.74 -4.91 -0.56
CA SER A 200 -2.30 -4.79 -1.90
C SER A 200 -3.40 -5.82 -2.15
N ASN A 201 -3.23 -7.06 -1.68
CA ASN A 201 -4.26 -8.10 -1.79
C ASN A 201 -5.56 -7.69 -1.10
N VAL A 202 -5.48 -7.21 0.15
CA VAL A 202 -6.65 -6.76 0.92
C VAL A 202 -7.29 -5.51 0.28
N ILE A 203 -6.47 -4.54 -0.15
CA ILE A 203 -6.96 -3.27 -0.69
C ILE A 203 -7.55 -3.42 -2.09
N CYS A 204 -7.00 -4.28 -2.96
CA CYS A 204 -7.60 -4.57 -4.26
C CYS A 204 -9.04 -5.07 -4.13
N LYS A 205 -9.36 -5.88 -3.12
CA LYS A 205 -10.74 -6.29 -2.84
C LYS A 205 -11.62 -5.09 -2.47
N VAL A 206 -11.12 -4.17 -1.66
CA VAL A 206 -11.83 -2.92 -1.32
C VAL A 206 -12.04 -2.04 -2.56
N ILE A 207 -11.03 -1.89 -3.42
CA ILE A 207 -11.10 -1.16 -4.69
C ILE A 207 -12.20 -1.75 -5.59
N ILE A 208 -12.22 -3.07 -5.75
CA ILE A 208 -13.24 -3.76 -6.55
C ILE A 208 -14.63 -3.50 -5.99
N CYS A 209 -14.82 -3.62 -4.68
CA CYS A 209 -16.10 -3.31 -4.04
C CYS A 209 -16.54 -1.86 -4.28
N GLN A 210 -15.63 -0.89 -4.26
CA GLN A 210 -15.91 0.50 -4.57
C GLN A 210 -16.39 0.69 -6.01
N MET A 211 -15.72 0.03 -6.95
CA MET A 211 -16.02 0.11 -8.38
C MET A 211 -17.34 -0.57 -8.73
N SER A 212 -17.63 -1.73 -8.13
CA SER A 212 -18.89 -2.45 -8.34
C SER A 212 -20.03 -1.94 -7.46
N SER A 213 -19.78 -0.95 -6.59
CA SER A 213 -20.72 -0.47 -5.58
C SER A 213 -21.30 -1.60 -4.70
N THR A 214 -20.44 -2.55 -4.32
CA THR A 214 -20.78 -3.65 -3.41
C THR A 214 -20.14 -3.45 -2.05
N ARG A 215 -20.70 -4.11 -1.05
CA ARG A 215 -20.19 -4.06 0.32
C ARG A 215 -18.95 -4.95 0.46
N PRO A 216 -17.83 -4.45 1.01
CA PRO A 216 -16.66 -5.28 1.29
C PRO A 216 -16.93 -6.25 2.43
N GLU A 217 -16.29 -7.41 2.37
CA GLU A 217 -16.30 -8.39 3.45
C GLU A 217 -15.58 -7.81 4.68
N LEU A 218 -16.12 -8.05 5.88
CA LEU A 218 -15.53 -7.55 7.13
C LEU A 218 -14.12 -8.12 7.36
N PHE A 219 -13.98 -9.42 7.13
CA PHE A 219 -12.73 -10.16 7.29
C PHE A 219 -12.31 -10.72 5.96
N HIS A 220 -11.24 -10.16 5.39
CA HIS A 220 -10.61 -10.73 4.23
C HIS A 220 -10.05 -12.12 4.58
N TRP A 221 -10.35 -13.14 3.77
CA TRP A 221 -9.99 -14.54 4.04
C TRP A 221 -8.50 -14.75 4.37
N PHE A 222 -7.63 -13.93 3.77
CA PHE A 222 -6.18 -13.91 3.97
C PHE A 222 -5.74 -13.61 5.42
N LEU A 223 -6.57 -12.92 6.21
CA LEU A 223 -6.23 -12.56 7.59
C LEU A 223 -6.18 -13.78 8.52
N PHE A 224 -6.96 -14.83 8.22
CA PHE A 224 -6.96 -16.06 9.01
C PHE A 224 -5.63 -16.82 8.96
N PRO A 225 -5.08 -17.21 7.78
CA PRO A 225 -3.78 -17.86 7.73
C PRO A 225 -2.65 -16.96 8.24
N LEU A 226 -2.73 -15.64 8.05
CA LEU A 226 -1.78 -14.71 8.66
C LEU A 226 -1.85 -14.78 10.19
N ALA A 227 -3.04 -14.70 10.79
CA ALA A 227 -3.20 -14.78 12.25
C ALA A 227 -2.66 -16.09 12.84
N LEU A 228 -2.83 -17.22 12.13
CA LEU A 228 -2.23 -18.50 12.53
C LEU A 228 -0.69 -18.45 12.52
N VAL A 229 -0.10 -17.88 11.47
CA VAL A 229 1.37 -17.71 11.38
C VAL A 229 1.87 -16.81 12.50
N VAL A 230 1.22 -15.67 12.73
CA VAL A 230 1.57 -14.74 13.81
C VAL A 230 1.46 -15.42 15.17
N TYR A 231 0.37 -16.15 15.43
CA TYR A 231 0.20 -16.90 16.68
C TYR A 231 1.30 -17.96 16.88
N ALA A 232 1.62 -18.72 15.85
CA ALA A 232 2.69 -19.73 15.90
C ALA A 232 4.08 -19.09 16.12
N ALA A 233 4.32 -17.90 15.55
CA ALA A 233 5.56 -17.16 15.74
C ALA A 233 5.70 -16.65 17.19
N ILE A 234 4.69 -15.94 17.71
CA ILE A 234 4.75 -15.32 19.05
C ILE A 234 4.71 -16.34 20.19
N SER A 235 4.12 -17.51 19.97
CA SER A 235 4.13 -18.61 20.95
C SER A 235 5.47 -19.35 21.01
N GLY A 236 6.42 -19.02 20.12
CA GLY A 236 7.70 -19.70 20.01
C GLY A 236 7.64 -21.06 19.33
N LEU A 237 6.46 -21.50 18.86
CA LEU A 237 6.26 -22.81 18.22
C LEU A 237 7.11 -22.95 16.95
N LEU A 238 7.31 -21.86 16.22
CA LEU A 238 8.11 -21.88 15.00
C LEU A 238 9.62 -21.98 15.26
N GLY A 239 10.13 -21.41 16.37
CA GLY A 239 11.56 -21.35 16.66
C GLY A 239 12.39 -20.93 15.42
N CYS A 240 13.38 -21.75 15.05
CA CYS A 240 14.22 -21.52 13.87
C CYS A 240 13.49 -21.58 12.52
N MET A 241 12.28 -22.15 12.47
CA MET A 241 11.46 -22.26 11.25
C MET A 241 10.70 -20.99 10.91
N GLU A 242 10.70 -19.97 11.78
CA GLU A 242 10.00 -18.70 11.55
C GLU A 242 10.41 -18.05 10.22
N GLU A 243 11.69 -18.12 9.88
CA GLU A 243 12.24 -17.60 8.62
C GLU A 243 11.75 -18.37 7.40
N THR A 244 11.77 -19.71 7.47
CA THR A 244 11.25 -20.56 6.40
C THR A 244 9.76 -20.33 6.21
N VAL A 245 9.00 -20.20 7.30
CA VAL A 245 7.57 -19.90 7.27
C VAL A 245 7.32 -18.53 6.65
N LEU A 246 8.10 -17.50 6.99
CA LEU A 246 8.01 -16.20 6.33
C LEU A 246 8.23 -16.35 4.81
N GLY A 247 9.26 -17.07 4.37
CA GLY A 247 9.55 -17.29 2.95
C GLY A 247 8.42 -18.00 2.21
N VAL A 248 7.96 -19.13 2.74
CA VAL A 248 6.84 -19.90 2.16
C VAL A 248 5.57 -19.07 2.13
N PHE A 249 5.24 -18.41 3.25
CA PHE A 249 4.06 -17.57 3.34
C PHE A 249 4.13 -16.44 2.30
N THR A 250 5.24 -15.70 2.25
CA THR A 250 5.45 -14.61 1.29
C THR A 250 5.29 -15.07 -0.16
N ALA A 251 5.85 -16.23 -0.52
CA ALA A 251 5.70 -16.80 -1.85
C ALA A 251 4.24 -17.12 -2.17
N LEU A 252 3.52 -17.76 -1.24
CA LEU A 252 2.10 -18.08 -1.39
C LEU A 252 1.23 -16.82 -1.51
N VAL A 253 1.47 -15.79 -0.68
CA VAL A 253 0.73 -14.52 -0.76
C VAL A 253 0.96 -13.83 -2.09
N THR A 254 2.22 -13.80 -2.55
CA THR A 254 2.59 -13.19 -3.83
C THR A 254 1.93 -13.93 -4.99
N ALA A 255 1.99 -15.26 -5.00
CA ALA A 255 1.32 -16.07 -6.01
C ALA A 255 -0.20 -15.86 -5.99
N ALA A 256 -0.82 -15.82 -4.81
CA ALA A 256 -2.25 -15.58 -4.65
C ALA A 256 -2.66 -14.18 -5.15
N HIS A 257 -1.85 -13.15 -4.88
CA HIS A 257 -2.10 -11.79 -5.35
C HIS A 257 -2.00 -11.68 -6.88
N VAL A 258 -0.95 -12.25 -7.49
CA VAL A 258 -0.80 -12.27 -8.95
C VAL A 258 -1.94 -13.05 -9.60
N HIS A 259 -2.27 -14.23 -9.06
CA HIS A 259 -3.39 -15.03 -9.54
C HIS A 259 -4.72 -14.27 -9.45
N TYR A 260 -4.97 -13.57 -8.33
CA TYR A 260 -6.15 -12.73 -8.15
C TYR A 260 -6.24 -11.63 -9.22
N GLY A 261 -5.16 -10.87 -9.44
CA GLY A 261 -5.12 -9.82 -10.45
C GLY A 261 -5.35 -10.33 -11.87
N VAL A 262 -4.71 -11.45 -12.23
CA VAL A 262 -4.88 -12.08 -13.56
C VAL A 262 -6.33 -12.57 -13.76
N CYS A 263 -6.91 -13.24 -12.77
CA CYS A 263 -8.26 -13.78 -12.87
C CYS A 263 -9.31 -12.67 -12.95
N VAL A 264 -9.26 -11.68 -12.06
CA VAL A 264 -10.20 -10.55 -12.09
C VAL A 264 -10.04 -9.73 -13.37
N GLY A 265 -8.80 -9.48 -13.80
CA GLY A 265 -8.53 -8.77 -15.04
C GLY A 265 -9.12 -9.48 -16.27
N ARG A 266 -9.00 -10.81 -16.35
CA ARG A 266 -9.61 -11.63 -17.41
C ARG A 266 -11.15 -11.59 -17.34
N GLN A 267 -11.72 -11.81 -16.16
CA GLN A 267 -13.19 -11.80 -15.98
C GLN A 267 -13.80 -10.45 -16.37
N LEU A 268 -13.20 -9.33 -15.95
CA LEU A 268 -13.66 -8.00 -16.34
C LEU A 268 -13.47 -7.73 -17.83
N SER A 269 -12.36 -8.18 -18.41
CA SER A 269 -12.08 -8.05 -19.84
C SER A 269 -13.10 -8.82 -20.70
N GLU A 270 -13.49 -10.01 -20.27
CA GLU A 270 -14.54 -10.81 -20.92
C GLU A 270 -15.92 -10.18 -20.73
N HIS A 271 -16.28 -9.81 -19.50
CA HIS A 271 -17.57 -9.19 -19.19
C HIS A 271 -17.80 -7.88 -19.95
N LEU A 272 -16.77 -7.04 -20.06
CA LEU A 272 -16.83 -5.76 -20.78
C LEU A 272 -16.57 -5.89 -22.28
N ASN A 273 -16.21 -7.09 -22.77
CA ASN A 273 -15.85 -7.35 -24.16
C ASN A 273 -14.74 -6.43 -24.71
N ILE A 274 -13.69 -6.19 -23.91
CA ILE A 274 -12.53 -5.35 -24.26
C ILE A 274 -11.24 -6.14 -24.13
N TYR A 275 -10.15 -5.70 -24.78
CA TYR A 275 -8.82 -6.25 -24.51
C TYR A 275 -8.15 -5.51 -23.35
N ILE A 276 -7.39 -6.23 -22.52
CA ILE A 276 -6.71 -5.64 -21.36
C ILE A 276 -5.66 -4.60 -21.78
N PHE A 277 -4.89 -4.90 -22.83
CA PHE A 277 -3.76 -4.07 -23.28
C PHE A 277 -3.95 -3.50 -24.70
N SER A 278 -5.20 -3.28 -25.13
CA SER A 278 -5.50 -2.75 -26.47
C SER A 278 -6.81 -1.98 -26.50
N LEU A 279 -6.82 -0.86 -27.21
CA LEU A 279 -8.02 -0.05 -27.49
C LEU A 279 -8.84 -0.59 -28.68
N LYS A 280 -8.39 -1.67 -29.34
CA LYS A 280 -9.19 -2.32 -30.39
C LYS A 280 -10.44 -2.93 -29.78
N LYS A 281 -11.55 -2.89 -30.51
CA LYS A 281 -12.79 -3.58 -30.11
C LYS A 281 -12.66 -5.07 -30.43
N ARG A 282 -13.17 -5.93 -29.54
CA ARG A 282 -13.35 -7.34 -29.85
C ARG A 282 -14.45 -7.46 -30.91
N ILE A 283 -14.23 -8.29 -31.93
CA ILE A 283 -15.26 -8.63 -32.90
C ILE A 283 -16.23 -9.57 -32.16
N GLN A 284 -17.50 -9.18 -32.06
CA GLN A 284 -18.56 -10.10 -31.62
C GLN A 284 -18.85 -11.04 -32.79
N GLU A 285 -18.49 -12.31 -32.63
CA GLU A 285 -19.03 -13.40 -33.45
C GLU A 285 -20.47 -13.71 -33.05
#